data_AF-A0A6I1DTY0-F1
#
_entry.id   AF-A0A6I1DTY0-F1
#
_cell.length_a   1.000
_cell.length_b   1.000
_cell.length_c   1.000
_cell.angle_alpha   90.00
_cell.angle_beta   90.00
_cell.angle_gamma   90.00
#
_symmetry.space_group_name_H-M   'P 1'
#
loop_
_entity.id
_entity.type
_entity.pdbx_description
1 polymer ?
#
loop_
_entity_poly.entity_id
_entity_poly.type
_entity_poly.pdbx_seq_one_letter_code
_entity_poly.pdbx_strand_id
1 'polypeptide(L)'
;MNRYIKAMEIGMAHENIGITYNNLIDKIQKDSGKMTIYAESTFYYWFVENFSATNIEAKLYTGWKTSFQYYYYFKHGITKPKGNLTESGESLYRQLDSLKWFLNGEASKQYVDYLELQESRQTAQDAREASREANEKAAKSIRLAIWAIIVSAAVGIFSVIIDLAAFSKSPVPPYDVKVIEDKSRAEQLERENGELKDELYKAEMMLEAYESDSVNSGT
;
A
#
# COMPACT_ATOMS: atom_id res chain seq x y z
N MET A 1 -20.40 13.58 -18.55
CA MET A 1 -21.07 13.34 -17.25
C MET A 1 -22.59 13.27 -17.47
N ASN A 2 -23.36 12.57 -16.64
CA ASN A 2 -24.82 12.55 -16.80
C ASN A 2 -25.41 13.94 -16.46
N ARG A 3 -26.24 14.51 -17.35
CA ARG A 3 -26.82 15.86 -17.21
C ARG A 3 -27.65 16.05 -15.93
N TYR A 4 -28.32 15.00 -15.45
CA TYR A 4 -29.16 15.05 -14.25
C TYR A 4 -28.27 15.14 -13.00
N ILE A 5 -27.23 14.31 -12.93
CA ILE A 5 -26.23 14.36 -11.86
C ILE A 5 -25.54 15.73 -11.86
N LYS A 6 -25.15 16.25 -13.03
CA LYS A 6 -24.54 17.58 -13.15
C LYS A 6 -25.48 18.69 -12.67
N ALA A 7 -26.78 18.58 -12.98
CA ALA A 7 -27.75 19.54 -12.52
C ALA A 7 -27.87 19.55 -11.00
N MET A 8 -27.90 18.37 -10.36
CA MET A 8 -27.93 18.26 -8.91
C MET A 8 -26.65 18.79 -8.25
N GLU A 9 -25.47 18.49 -8.81
CA GLU A 9 -24.18 19.06 -8.38
C GLU A 9 -24.22 20.60 -8.39
N ILE A 10 -24.65 21.19 -9.51
CA ILE A 10 -24.75 22.65 -9.63
C ILE A 10 -25.81 23.20 -8.66
N GLY A 11 -26.95 22.53 -8.53
CA GLY A 11 -28.03 22.91 -7.62
C GLY A 11 -27.56 22.96 -6.17
N MET A 12 -26.88 21.91 -5.70
CA MET A 12 -26.23 21.85 -4.38
C MET A 12 -25.25 23.00 -4.18
N ALA A 13 -24.38 23.27 -5.16
CA ALA A 13 -23.43 24.37 -5.08
C ALA A 13 -24.07 25.77 -5.02
N HIS A 14 -25.36 25.89 -5.34
CA HIS A 14 -26.11 27.16 -5.31
C HIS A 14 -27.25 27.14 -4.29
N GLU A 15 -27.19 26.29 -3.26
CA GLU A 15 -28.25 26.14 -2.26
C GLU A 15 -28.67 27.48 -1.61
N ASN A 16 -27.72 28.38 -1.36
CA ASN A 16 -28.02 29.66 -0.68
C ASN A 16 -28.58 30.76 -1.58
N ILE A 17 -28.27 30.72 -2.88
CA ILE A 17 -28.56 31.83 -3.82
C ILE A 17 -29.53 31.43 -4.94
N GLY A 18 -29.72 30.13 -5.15
CA GLY A 18 -30.47 29.54 -6.24
C GLY A 18 -29.82 29.73 -7.61
N ILE A 19 -30.40 29.09 -8.61
CA ILE A 19 -29.96 29.17 -10.00
C ILE A 19 -31.17 29.34 -10.93
N THR A 20 -31.03 30.13 -11.99
CA THR A 20 -32.06 30.26 -13.03
C THR A 20 -31.93 29.09 -14.01
N TYR A 21 -33.03 28.67 -14.63
CA TYR A 21 -33.02 27.52 -15.55
C TYR A 21 -32.04 27.71 -16.72
N ASN A 22 -32.00 28.90 -17.32
CA ASN A 22 -31.09 29.20 -18.44
C ASN A 22 -29.62 29.05 -18.03
N ASN A 23 -29.20 29.70 -16.94
CA ASN A 23 -27.85 29.54 -16.39
C ASN A 23 -27.50 28.08 -16.05
N LEU A 24 -28.46 27.30 -15.54
CA LEU A 24 -28.24 25.88 -15.27
C LEU A 24 -27.97 25.11 -16.58
N ILE A 25 -28.81 25.31 -17.59
CA ILE A 25 -28.63 24.70 -18.92
C ILE A 25 -27.28 25.07 -19.52
N ASP A 26 -26.91 26.35 -19.48
CA ASP A 26 -25.65 26.84 -20.06
C ASP A 26 -24.44 26.18 -19.39
N LYS A 27 -24.46 26.06 -18.06
CA LYS A 27 -23.41 25.35 -17.31
C LYS A 27 -23.35 23.86 -17.67
N ILE A 28 -24.49 23.19 -17.80
CA ILE A 28 -24.52 21.76 -18.18
C ILE A 28 -24.03 21.56 -19.62
N GLN A 29 -24.43 22.43 -20.55
CA GLN A 29 -24.04 22.33 -21.96
C GLN A 29 -22.55 22.63 -22.17
N LYS A 30 -21.95 23.47 -21.33
CA LYS A 30 -20.50 23.69 -21.32
C LYS A 30 -19.72 22.41 -21.01
N ASP A 31 -20.22 21.59 -20.09
CA ASP A 31 -19.54 20.37 -19.64
C ASP A 31 -19.90 19.12 -20.48
N SER A 32 -21.13 19.06 -21.01
CA SER A 32 -21.68 17.84 -21.64
C SER A 32 -22.03 18.00 -23.12
N GLY A 33 -21.80 19.18 -23.70
CA GLY A 33 -22.15 19.51 -25.07
C GLY A 33 -23.59 20.03 -25.23
N LYS A 34 -23.90 20.54 -26.42
CA LYS A 34 -25.19 21.16 -26.74
C LYS A 34 -26.34 20.14 -26.68
N MET A 35 -27.45 20.52 -26.03
CA MET A 35 -28.65 19.68 -26.00
C MET A 35 -29.50 19.89 -27.26
N THR A 36 -30.12 18.81 -27.74
CA THR A 36 -31.21 18.90 -28.72
C THR A 36 -32.47 19.43 -28.05
N ILE A 37 -33.42 19.96 -28.84
CA ILE A 37 -34.72 20.42 -28.32
C ILE A 37 -35.44 19.36 -27.48
N TYR A 38 -35.40 18.09 -27.93
CA TYR A 38 -36.02 16.98 -27.22
C TYR A 38 -35.31 16.67 -25.90
N ALA A 39 -33.97 16.72 -25.88
CA ALA A 39 -33.20 16.50 -24.66
C ALA A 39 -33.41 17.62 -23.63
N GLU A 40 -33.43 18.88 -24.06
CA GLU A 40 -33.71 20.03 -23.18
C GLU A 40 -35.15 19.96 -22.67
N SER A 41 -36.09 19.53 -23.51
CA SER A 41 -37.49 19.32 -23.10
C SER A 41 -37.60 18.25 -22.02
N THR A 42 -37.06 17.04 -22.23
CA THR A 42 -37.06 15.99 -21.19
C THR A 42 -36.30 16.42 -19.94
N PHE A 43 -35.23 17.20 -20.08
CA PHE A 43 -34.52 17.75 -18.93
C PHE A 43 -35.38 18.76 -18.17
N TYR A 44 -36.11 19.62 -18.86
CA TYR A 44 -37.05 20.56 -18.26
C TYR A 44 -38.12 19.85 -17.43
N TYR A 45 -38.70 18.76 -17.95
CA TYR A 45 -39.66 17.91 -17.21
C TYR A 45 -39.09 17.45 -15.88
N TRP A 46 -37.88 16.88 -15.91
CA TRP A 46 -37.21 16.43 -14.72
C TRP A 46 -36.85 17.61 -13.79
N PHE A 47 -36.41 18.74 -14.35
CA PHE A 47 -36.01 19.92 -13.59
C PHE A 47 -37.16 20.44 -12.73
N VAL A 48 -38.37 20.57 -13.28
CA VAL A 48 -39.52 21.10 -12.51
C VAL A 48 -39.99 20.15 -11.40
N GLU A 49 -39.65 18.87 -11.47
CA GLU A 49 -39.93 17.90 -10.40
C GLU A 49 -38.86 17.96 -9.28
N ASN A 50 -37.64 18.35 -9.63
CA ASN A 50 -36.47 18.26 -8.74
C ASN A 50 -35.98 19.61 -8.21
N PHE A 51 -36.51 20.72 -8.74
CA PHE A 51 -36.19 22.06 -8.29
C PHE A 51 -37.47 22.83 -7.93
N SER A 52 -37.37 23.66 -6.90
CA SER A 52 -38.45 24.56 -6.45
C SER A 52 -38.01 26.01 -6.46
N ALA A 53 -38.93 26.94 -6.70
CA ALA A 53 -38.69 28.37 -6.61
C ALA A 53 -39.39 28.94 -5.37
N THR A 54 -38.71 29.81 -4.61
CA THR A 54 -39.13 30.32 -3.28
C THR A 54 -40.36 31.24 -3.29
N ASN A 55 -40.96 31.52 -4.44
CA ASN A 55 -41.99 32.56 -4.54
C ASN A 55 -43.21 32.18 -5.39
N ILE A 56 -43.41 30.90 -5.67
CA ILE A 56 -44.59 30.50 -6.44
C ILE A 56 -45.12 29.21 -5.84
N GLU A 57 -46.40 29.22 -5.47
CA GLU A 57 -47.28 28.09 -5.79
C GLU A 57 -47.22 27.89 -7.32
N ALA A 58 -46.07 27.44 -7.84
CA ALA A 58 -45.87 27.16 -9.24
C ALA A 58 -46.63 25.88 -9.52
N LYS A 59 -47.96 25.97 -9.45
CA LYS A 59 -48.87 25.22 -10.30
C LYS A 59 -48.49 25.62 -11.72
N LEU A 60 -47.40 25.04 -12.21
CA LEU A 60 -47.00 25.08 -13.60
C LEU A 60 -48.21 24.60 -14.38
N TYR A 61 -48.82 25.55 -15.07
CA TYR A 61 -50.07 25.39 -15.79
C TYR A 61 -50.08 24.10 -16.63
N THR A 62 -51.23 23.43 -16.63
CA THR A 62 -51.58 22.28 -17.48
C THR A 62 -51.52 22.67 -18.97
N GLY A 63 -50.32 22.78 -19.55
CA GLY A 63 -50.09 23.19 -20.95
C GLY A 63 -48.61 23.20 -21.41
N TRP A 64 -47.68 22.97 -20.49
CA TRP A 64 -46.22 22.97 -20.62
C TRP A 64 -45.56 22.29 -21.84
N LYS A 65 -46.08 21.16 -22.38
CA LYS A 65 -45.49 20.54 -23.60
C LYS A 65 -45.44 21.53 -24.76
N THR A 66 -46.53 22.25 -24.95
CA THR A 66 -46.65 23.24 -26.01
C THR A 66 -45.85 24.48 -25.64
N SER A 67 -45.94 24.97 -24.39
CA SER A 67 -45.22 26.17 -23.92
C SER A 67 -43.68 26.03 -23.99
N PHE A 68 -43.13 24.83 -23.73
CA PHE A 68 -41.68 24.62 -23.79
C PHE A 68 -41.14 24.66 -25.23
N GLN A 69 -41.87 24.11 -26.21
CA GLN A 69 -41.49 24.24 -27.62
C GLN A 69 -41.40 25.71 -28.01
N TYR A 70 -42.37 26.54 -27.61
CA TYR A 70 -42.35 27.99 -27.87
C TYR A 70 -41.22 28.72 -27.14
N TYR A 71 -40.93 28.35 -25.89
CA TYR A 71 -39.73 28.83 -25.17
C TYR A 71 -38.47 28.53 -25.98
N TYR A 72 -38.32 27.33 -26.53
CA TYR A 72 -37.15 26.95 -27.32
C TYR A 72 -37.04 27.78 -28.61
N TYR A 73 -38.16 27.97 -29.32
CA TYR A 73 -38.21 28.85 -30.50
C TYR A 73 -37.82 30.28 -30.14
N PHE A 74 -38.30 30.82 -29.02
CA PHE A 74 -37.99 32.17 -28.55
C PHE A 74 -36.51 32.33 -28.16
N LYS A 75 -35.99 31.42 -27.32
CA LYS A 75 -34.59 31.41 -26.88
C LYS A 75 -33.60 31.35 -28.03
N HIS A 76 -33.94 30.62 -29.11
CA HIS A 76 -33.06 30.41 -30.26
C HIS A 76 -33.37 31.31 -31.46
N GLY A 77 -34.33 32.23 -31.36
CA GLY A 77 -34.68 33.15 -32.46
C GLY A 77 -35.23 32.45 -33.71
N ILE A 78 -35.84 31.26 -33.55
CA ILE A 78 -36.40 30.49 -34.65
C ILE A 78 -37.84 31.00 -34.92
N THR A 79 -38.23 31.11 -36.19
CA THR A 79 -39.48 31.75 -36.64
C THR A 79 -40.71 31.24 -35.89
N LYS A 80 -41.48 32.16 -35.29
CA LYS A 80 -42.64 31.86 -34.44
C LYS A 80 -43.71 31.07 -35.22
N PRO A 81 -44.26 29.98 -34.67
CA PRO A 81 -45.49 29.40 -35.18
C PRO A 81 -46.64 30.42 -35.08
N LYS A 82 -47.45 30.55 -36.13
CA LYS A 82 -48.61 31.49 -36.15
C LYS A 82 -49.67 31.04 -35.13
N GLY A 83 -50.02 31.87 -34.15
CA GLY A 83 -51.17 31.66 -33.23
C GLY A 83 -51.07 32.34 -31.85
N ASN A 84 -52.18 32.36 -31.10
CA ASN A 84 -52.35 32.94 -29.75
C ASN A 84 -51.53 32.26 -28.63
N LEU A 85 -50.77 31.21 -28.97
CA LEU A 85 -49.92 30.45 -28.03
C LEU A 85 -48.59 31.16 -27.71
N THR A 86 -48.33 32.31 -28.34
CA THR A 86 -47.10 33.09 -28.21
C THR A 86 -46.93 33.77 -26.85
N GLU A 87 -48.02 34.21 -26.21
CA GLU A 87 -47.98 34.83 -24.87
C GLU A 87 -47.55 33.82 -23.79
N SER A 88 -47.93 32.55 -23.94
CA SER A 88 -47.58 31.47 -23.01
C SER A 88 -46.08 31.15 -23.03
N GLY A 89 -45.46 31.11 -24.22
CA GLY A 89 -44.03 30.84 -24.36
C GLY A 89 -43.15 31.98 -23.86
N GLU A 90 -43.54 33.23 -24.12
CA GLU A 90 -42.80 34.42 -23.65
C GLU A 90 -42.87 34.56 -22.12
N SER A 91 -44.05 34.31 -21.53
CA SER A 91 -44.21 34.28 -20.08
C SER A 91 -43.34 33.19 -19.44
N LEU A 92 -43.32 31.99 -20.03
CA LEU A 92 -42.46 30.90 -19.56
C LEU A 92 -40.96 31.28 -19.66
N TYR A 93 -40.53 31.87 -20.77
CA TYR A 93 -39.14 32.32 -20.91
C TYR A 93 -38.76 33.32 -19.83
N ARG A 94 -39.58 34.34 -19.60
CA ARG A 94 -39.33 35.34 -18.54
C ARG A 94 -39.24 34.67 -17.17
N GLN A 95 -40.15 33.74 -16.86
CA GLN A 95 -40.12 32.99 -15.60
C GLN A 95 -38.84 32.16 -15.45
N LEU A 96 -38.42 31.43 -16.48
CA LEU A 96 -37.21 30.60 -16.45
C LEU A 96 -35.92 31.41 -16.37
N ASP A 97 -35.95 32.64 -16.86
CA ASP A 97 -34.82 33.57 -16.83
C ASP A 97 -34.74 34.36 -15.50
N SER A 98 -35.88 34.74 -14.93
CA SER A 98 -35.91 35.60 -13.73
C SER A 98 -35.93 34.82 -12.42
N LEU A 99 -36.59 33.65 -12.37
CA LEU A 99 -36.81 32.92 -11.13
C LEU A 99 -35.56 32.17 -10.70
N LYS A 100 -35.27 32.26 -9.40
CA LYS A 100 -34.25 31.44 -8.74
C LYS A 100 -34.89 30.13 -8.30
N TRP A 101 -34.26 29.05 -8.72
CA TRP A 101 -34.65 27.69 -8.41
C TRP A 101 -33.61 27.07 -7.48
N PHE A 102 -34.09 26.25 -6.55
CA PHE A 102 -33.34 25.60 -5.50
C PHE A 102 -33.55 24.09 -5.66
N LEU A 103 -32.50 23.31 -5.44
CA LEU A 103 -32.62 21.86 -5.51
C LEU A 103 -33.50 21.37 -4.36
N ASN A 104 -34.48 20.53 -4.68
CA ASN A 104 -35.39 19.98 -3.68
C ASN A 104 -34.64 19.02 -2.75
N GLY A 105 -35.06 18.93 -1.48
CA GLY A 105 -34.41 18.05 -0.49
C GLY A 105 -34.31 16.59 -0.92
N GLU A 106 -35.33 16.06 -1.62
CA GLU A 106 -35.29 14.69 -2.17
C GLU A 106 -34.22 14.53 -3.25
N ALA A 107 -34.09 15.49 -4.17
CA ALA A 107 -33.08 15.47 -5.22
C ALA A 107 -31.68 15.68 -4.64
N SER A 108 -31.54 16.57 -3.64
CA SER A 108 -30.30 16.75 -2.88
C SER A 108 -29.87 15.44 -2.21
N LYS A 109 -30.81 14.73 -1.56
CA LYS A 109 -30.55 13.42 -0.97
C LYS A 109 -30.09 12.40 -2.01
N GLN A 110 -30.80 12.28 -3.14
CA GLN A 110 -30.42 11.36 -4.21
C GLN A 110 -29.01 11.64 -4.75
N TYR A 111 -28.60 12.91 -4.79
CA TYR A 111 -27.24 13.27 -5.18
C TYR A 111 -26.20 12.89 -4.12
N VAL A 112 -26.50 13.07 -2.84
CA VAL A 112 -25.63 12.61 -1.74
C VAL A 112 -25.49 11.08 -1.77
N ASP A 113 -26.60 10.34 -1.89
CA ASP A 113 -26.60 8.88 -2.00
C ASP A 113 -25.75 8.41 -3.21
N TYR A 114 -25.80 9.16 -4.31
CA TYR A 114 -24.96 8.89 -5.48
C TYR A 114 -23.46 9.08 -5.18
N LEU A 115 -23.08 10.14 -4.45
CA LEU A 115 -21.69 10.38 -4.05
C LEU A 115 -21.18 9.28 -3.11
N GLU A 116 -21.98 8.90 -2.11
CA GLU A 116 -21.64 7.82 -1.18
C GLU A 116 -21.46 6.48 -1.90
N LEU A 117 -22.31 6.18 -2.88
CA LEU A 117 -22.19 4.98 -3.70
C LEU A 117 -20.93 5.02 -4.57
N GLN A 118 -20.58 6.18 -5.12
CA GLN A 118 -19.37 6.36 -5.92
C GLN A 118 -18.12 6.15 -5.07
N GLU A 119 -18.06 6.74 -3.87
CA GLU A 119 -16.98 6.56 -2.91
C GLU A 119 -16.87 5.11 -2.43
N SER A 120 -18.00 4.45 -2.15
CA SER A 120 -18.03 3.04 -1.77
C SER A 120 -17.47 2.13 -2.86
N ARG A 121 -17.78 2.43 -4.13
CA ARG A 121 -17.23 1.67 -5.28
C ARG A 121 -15.73 1.87 -5.41
N GLN A 122 -15.26 3.10 -5.25
CA GLN A 122 -13.84 3.40 -5.29
C GLN A 122 -13.09 2.69 -4.15
N THR A 123 -13.59 2.80 -2.93
CA THR A 123 -13.03 2.10 -1.76
C THR A 123 -13.01 0.58 -1.96
N ALA A 124 -14.05 0.00 -2.55
CA ALA A 124 -14.08 -1.43 -2.86
C ALA A 124 -13.07 -1.83 -3.95
N GLN A 125 -12.79 -0.95 -4.92
CA GLN A 125 -11.74 -1.17 -5.92
C GLN A 125 -10.36 -1.08 -5.28
N ASP A 126 -10.10 -0.05 -4.48
CA ASP A 126 -8.84 0.13 -3.76
C ASP A 126 -8.56 -1.04 -2.81
N ALA A 127 -9.60 -1.53 -2.10
CA ALA A 127 -9.48 -2.70 -1.23
C ALA A 127 -9.17 -4.00 -2.01
N ARG A 128 -9.70 -4.15 -3.24
CA ARG A 128 -9.37 -5.29 -4.11
C ARG A 128 -7.94 -5.21 -4.62
N GLU A 129 -7.48 -4.01 -4.98
CA GLU A 129 -6.10 -3.79 -5.40
C GLU A 129 -5.12 -4.07 -4.25
N ALA A 130 -5.39 -3.53 -3.06
CA ALA A 130 -4.61 -3.80 -1.85
C ALA A 130 -4.61 -5.30 -1.49
N SER A 131 -5.76 -5.98 -1.62
CA SER A 131 -5.85 -7.43 -1.41
C SER A 131 -5.02 -8.21 -2.43
N ARG A 132 -5.03 -7.79 -3.70
CA ARG A 132 -4.21 -8.39 -4.75
C ARG A 132 -2.71 -8.24 -4.46
N GLU A 133 -2.27 -7.04 -4.08
CA GLU A 133 -0.89 -6.80 -3.69
C GLU A 133 -0.47 -7.62 -2.46
N ALA A 134 -1.34 -7.72 -1.45
CA ALA A 134 -1.10 -8.53 -0.26
C ALA A 134 -0.97 -10.02 -0.61
N ASN A 135 -1.83 -10.53 -1.49
CA ASN A 135 -1.77 -11.91 -1.97
C ASN A 135 -0.49 -12.18 -2.76
N GLU A 136 -0.02 -11.24 -3.58
CA GLU A 136 1.26 -11.38 -4.29
C GLU A 136 2.45 -11.41 -3.33
N LYS A 137 2.45 -10.57 -2.27
CA LYS A 137 3.47 -10.59 -1.21
C LYS A 137 3.42 -11.91 -0.42
N ALA A 138 2.23 -12.40 -0.08
CA ALA A 138 2.04 -13.67 0.60
C ALA A 138 2.52 -14.85 -0.25
N ALA A 139 2.26 -14.85 -1.57
CA ALA A 139 2.77 -15.89 -2.47
C ALA A 139 4.31 -15.93 -2.50
N LYS A 140 4.98 -14.78 -2.47
CA LYS A 140 6.45 -14.70 -2.36
C LYS A 140 6.96 -15.23 -1.02
N SER A 141 6.33 -14.87 0.09
CA SER A 141 6.74 -15.33 1.42
C SER A 141 6.53 -16.84 1.58
N ILE A 142 5.43 -17.40 1.06
CA ILE A 142 5.18 -18.84 1.04
C ILE A 142 6.29 -19.57 0.27
N ARG A 143 6.70 -19.07 -0.90
CA ARG A 143 7.80 -19.67 -1.68
C ARG A 143 9.13 -19.64 -0.92
N LEU A 144 9.44 -18.54 -0.23
CA LEU A 144 10.64 -18.43 0.60
C LEU A 144 10.61 -19.41 1.77
N ALA A 145 9.46 -19.57 2.43
CA ALA A 145 9.29 -20.52 3.52
C ALA A 145 9.51 -21.96 3.06
N ILE A 146 8.98 -22.33 1.88
CA ILE A 146 9.22 -23.66 1.29
C ILE A 146 10.72 -23.89 1.05
N TRP A 147 11.43 -22.91 0.49
CA TRP A 147 12.89 -23.00 0.30
C TRP A 147 13.64 -23.17 1.62
N ALA A 148 13.28 -22.43 2.66
CA ALA A 148 13.89 -22.55 3.98
C ALA A 148 13.70 -23.96 4.56
N ILE A 149 12.51 -24.55 4.42
CA ILE A 149 12.24 -25.93 4.86
C ILE A 149 13.13 -26.93 4.12
N ILE A 150 13.23 -26.82 2.79
CA ILE A 150 14.05 -27.71 1.96
C ILE A 150 15.53 -27.63 2.37
N VAL A 151 16.06 -26.42 2.52
CA VAL A 151 17.46 -26.19 2.93
C VAL A 151 17.70 -26.76 4.33
N SER A 152 16.80 -26.53 5.27
CA SER A 152 16.91 -27.08 6.63
C SER A 152 16.93 -28.61 6.64
N ALA A 153 16.08 -29.26 5.84
CA ALA A 153 16.05 -30.71 5.72
C ALA A 153 17.34 -31.26 5.10
N ALA A 154 17.86 -30.61 4.05
CA ALA A 154 19.10 -31.01 3.41
C ALA A 154 20.30 -30.89 4.36
N VAL A 155 20.41 -29.80 5.12
CA VAL A 155 21.45 -29.61 6.13
C VAL A 155 21.38 -30.69 7.21
N GLY A 156 20.17 -31.02 7.70
CA GLY A 156 19.98 -32.09 8.68
C GLY A 156 20.46 -33.45 8.18
N ILE A 157 20.08 -33.82 6.94
CA ILE A 157 20.54 -35.07 6.31
C ILE A 157 22.06 -35.07 6.13
N PHE A 158 22.63 -33.96 5.66
CA PHE A 158 24.07 -33.84 5.44
C PHE A 158 24.88 -33.98 6.73
N SER A 159 24.38 -33.42 7.84
CA SER A 159 24.99 -33.58 9.17
C SER A 159 25.05 -35.05 9.58
N VAL A 160 23.96 -35.80 9.41
CA VAL A 160 23.93 -37.24 9.73
C VAL A 160 24.92 -38.03 8.88
N ILE A 161 25.06 -37.69 7.59
CA ILE A 161 26.02 -38.35 6.69
C ILE A 161 27.46 -38.05 7.11
N ILE A 162 27.78 -36.80 7.46
CA ILE A 162 29.12 -36.43 7.95
C ILE A 162 29.43 -37.19 9.24
N ASP A 163 28.50 -37.22 10.20
CA ASP A 163 28.70 -37.93 11.47
C ASP A 163 28.93 -39.43 11.24
N LEU A 164 28.19 -40.04 10.31
CA LEU A 164 28.37 -41.45 9.95
C LEU A 164 29.70 -41.72 9.22
N ALA A 165 30.13 -40.80 8.35
CA ALA A 165 31.41 -40.90 7.65
C ALA A 165 32.62 -40.62 8.57
N ALA A 166 32.45 -39.79 9.59
CA ALA A 166 33.44 -39.59 10.65
C ALA A 166 33.54 -40.85 11.52
N PHE A 167 32.41 -41.48 11.86
CA PHE A 167 32.37 -42.73 12.62
C PHE A 167 33.03 -43.90 11.87
N SER A 168 32.89 -44.00 10.54
CA SER A 168 33.51 -45.08 9.76
C SER A 168 35.03 -44.94 9.60
N LYS A 169 35.58 -43.75 9.87
CA LYS A 169 37.03 -43.51 9.92
C LYS A 169 37.62 -43.58 11.33
N SER A 170 36.79 -43.70 12.36
CA SER A 170 37.27 -43.92 13.72
C SER A 170 37.80 -45.35 13.85
N PRO A 171 39.04 -45.55 14.34
CA PRO A 171 39.60 -46.89 14.53
C PRO A 171 38.73 -47.69 15.52
N VAL A 172 38.35 -48.91 15.15
CA VAL A 172 37.62 -49.82 16.04
C VAL A 172 38.58 -50.27 17.16
N PRO A 173 38.24 -50.08 18.45
CA PRO A 173 39.07 -50.59 19.54
C PRO A 173 39.09 -52.12 19.53
N PRO A 174 40.17 -52.77 20.03
CA PRO A 174 41.19 -52.23 20.92
C PRO A 174 42.31 -51.51 20.17
N TYR A 175 42.67 -50.32 20.64
CA TYR A 175 43.82 -49.57 20.15
C TYR A 175 45.09 -50.34 20.52
N ASP A 176 45.82 -50.81 19.50
CA ASP A 176 47.15 -51.36 19.69
C ASP A 176 48.10 -50.17 19.91
N VAL A 177 48.27 -49.79 21.18
CA VAL A 177 49.12 -48.68 21.58
C VAL A 177 50.56 -49.13 21.38
N LYS A 178 51.14 -48.80 20.22
CA LYS A 178 52.57 -48.95 19.99
C LYS A 178 53.28 -47.90 20.82
N VAL A 179 53.73 -48.28 22.02
CA VAL A 179 54.56 -47.45 22.89
C VAL A 179 55.86 -47.20 22.13
N ILE A 180 55.97 -46.04 21.49
CA ILE A 180 57.24 -45.54 20.98
C ILE A 180 57.95 -44.99 22.21
N GLU A 181 58.84 -45.79 22.80
CA GLU A 181 59.78 -45.27 23.79
C GLU A 181 60.63 -44.19 23.13
N ASP A 182 60.37 -42.95 23.53
CA ASP A 182 61.06 -41.77 23.05
C ASP A 182 62.50 -41.78 23.59
N LYS A 183 63.42 -42.40 22.83
CA LYS A 183 64.84 -42.51 23.18
C LYS A 183 65.52 -41.16 23.41
N SER A 184 64.92 -40.06 22.93
CA SER A 184 65.43 -38.70 23.14
C SER A 184 65.48 -38.32 24.62
N ARG A 185 64.51 -38.79 25.42
CA ARG A 185 64.45 -38.49 26.85
C ARG A 185 65.50 -39.26 27.66
N ALA A 186 65.86 -40.47 27.20
CA ALA A 186 66.90 -41.26 27.83
C ALA A 186 68.30 -40.67 27.57
N GLU A 187 68.59 -40.24 26.34
CA GLU A 187 69.85 -39.57 26.00
C GLU A 187 70.02 -38.22 26.72
N GLN A 188 68.93 -37.47 26.93
CA GLN A 188 68.96 -36.21 27.65
C GLN A 188 69.27 -36.41 29.14
N LEU A 189 68.65 -37.42 29.77
CA LEU A 189 68.93 -37.79 31.17
C LEU A 189 70.37 -38.30 31.37
N GLU A 190 70.95 -38.96 30.38
CA GLU A 190 72.34 -39.43 30.43
C GLU A 190 73.34 -38.28 30.37
N ARG A 191 73.08 -37.25 29.55
CA ARG A 191 73.89 -36.02 29.54
C ARG A 191 73.79 -35.26 30.85
N GLU A 192 72.58 -35.05 31.36
CA GLU A 192 72.37 -34.34 32.63
C GLU A 192 73.08 -35.06 33.80
N ASN A 193 73.04 -36.40 33.85
CA ASN A 193 73.79 -37.16 34.84
C ASN A 193 75.32 -37.07 34.68
N GLY A 194 75.81 -36.92 33.44
CA GLY A 194 77.22 -36.67 33.18
C GLY A 194 77.67 -35.30 33.69
N GLU A 195 76.91 -34.25 33.34
CA GLU A 195 77.19 -32.88 33.77
C GLU A 195 77.15 -32.73 35.30
N LEU A 196 76.16 -33.34 35.95
CA LEU A 196 76.06 -33.33 37.43
C LEU A 196 77.23 -34.03 38.11
N LYS A 197 77.77 -35.10 37.52
CA LYS A 197 78.97 -35.78 38.06
C LYS A 197 80.21 -34.91 37.94
N ASP A 198 80.38 -34.22 36.82
CA ASP A 198 81.50 -33.30 36.62
C ASP A 198 81.42 -32.10 37.58
N GLU A 199 80.22 -31.56 37.83
CA GLU A 199 80.02 -30.52 38.83
C GLU A 199 80.32 -31.01 40.25
N LEU A 200 79.88 -32.22 40.60
CA LEU A 200 80.20 -32.85 41.88
C LEU A 200 81.71 -33.03 42.07
N TYR A 201 82.40 -33.54 41.06
CA TYR A 201 83.85 -33.72 41.10
C TYR A 201 84.59 -32.38 41.27
N LYS A 202 84.12 -31.34 40.58
CA LYS A 202 84.67 -29.99 40.71
C LYS A 202 84.43 -29.41 42.11
N ALA A 203 83.25 -29.62 42.69
CA ALA A 203 82.94 -29.20 44.05
C ALA A 203 83.79 -29.94 45.09
N GLU A 204 84.04 -31.24 44.90
CA GLU A 204 84.91 -32.05 45.75
C GLU A 204 86.36 -31.54 45.72
N MET A 205 86.91 -31.24 44.53
CA MET A 205 88.24 -30.63 44.44
C MET A 205 88.32 -29.23 45.08
N MET A 206 87.26 -28.43 45.01
CA MET A 206 87.23 -27.14 45.71
C MET A 206 87.24 -27.33 47.23
N LEU A 207 86.52 -28.31 47.76
CA LEU A 207 86.53 -28.62 49.19
C LEU A 207 87.91 -29.10 49.65
N GLU A 208 88.57 -29.97 48.89
CA GLU A 208 89.91 -30.46 49.22
C GLU A 208 90.97 -29.35 49.19
N ALA A 209 90.84 -28.39 48.26
CA ALA A 209 91.66 -27.18 48.24
C ALA A 209 91.42 -26.28 49.48
N TYR A 210 90.17 -26.13 49.92
CA TYR A 210 89.85 -25.37 51.13
C TYR A 210 90.35 -26.07 52.41
N GLU A 211 90.26 -27.39 52.50
CA GLU A 211 90.80 -28.14 53.64
C GLU A 211 92.33 -28.01 53.71
N SER A 212 93.03 -28.11 52.57
CA SER A 212 94.50 -27.97 52.52
C SER A 212 95.01 -26.55 52.84
N ASP A 213 94.26 -25.49 52.48
CA ASP A 213 94.59 -24.10 52.87
C ASP A 213 94.29 -23.81 54.36
N SER A 214 93.28 -24.48 54.94
CA SER A 214 92.93 -24.33 56.36
C SER A 214 93.92 -25.01 57.32
N VAL A 215 94.65 -26.03 56.85
CA VAL A 215 95.69 -26.74 57.63
C VAL A 215 97.03 -25.99 57.64
N ASN A 216 97.27 -25.06 56.70
CA ASN A 216 98.52 -24.29 56.59
C ASN A 216 98.47 -22.86 57.18
N SER A 217 97.35 -22.45 57.78
CA SER A 217 97.17 -21.12 58.39
C SER A 217 96.93 -21.13 59.91
N GLY A 218 97.16 -22.28 60.56
CA GLY A 218 97.02 -22.49 62.00
C GLY A 218 98.28 -23.04 62.67
N THR A 219 99.41 -22.34 62.54
CA THR A 219 100.60 -22.45 63.42
C THR A 219 101.07 -21.07 63.83
#